data_AF-A0A1G0NJI3-F1
#
_entry.id   AF-A0A1G0NJI3-F1
#
_cell.length_a   1.000
_cell.length_b   1.000
_cell.length_c   1.000
_cell.angle_alpha   90.00
_cell.angle_beta   90.00
_cell.angle_gamma   90.00
#
_symmetry.space_group_name_H-M   'P 1'
#
loop_
_entity.id
_entity.type
_entity.pdbx_description
1 polymer ?
#
loop_
_entity_poly.entity_id
_entity_poly.type
_entity_poly.pdbx_seq_one_letter_code
_entity_poly.pdbx_strand_id
1 'polypeptide(L)'
;WERSETFAHGYLIFPISAWLVWRLRDELARLQPQPDLRGLIVLALAGVGWLLADAGSVNVAAQFAFITMLIAAVWTLLGWQVFRALLFPLMFLFFAVPVGEFLIQPLMGVTADFTVAMLQFTGIPVYREGTFFSIPSGDWSVVEGCSGLRYLIASITLGVLYAYLTYRSWQRRVLFTIAAMVVPVFANSGRAYMIVMIAHLSDMKLALGVDHYIYGWVFFGIVMLLLFWIGSFWRQDEELQPVQSGTGPLAATRTAGGRPLWLAGGAVLLIAGLWPAYAYWLSERPMPEMAALQVEPSGGWQPATSVTSWVPHWVGADRQLRQSFTQAGNTVLLELNYYVAQRQDAELINSQNFMIRQKDPLWSNIGETRATVIIAGQSRQVRQARLRGSNGQRLLVWQWNLINQQPVVNDQIAKLILAADRVRLKRDDGLSVLIAMPYDEMAMDAAVATLARFAADMDAPIGRALDRVDGR
;
A
#
# COMPACT_ATOMS: atom_id res chain seq x y z
N TRP A 1 -0.52 5.55 -12.46
CA TRP A 1 -0.94 6.95 -12.31
C TRP A 1 -2.29 7.20 -12.98
N GLU A 2 -2.53 6.73 -14.20
CA GLU A 2 -3.84 6.82 -14.88
C GLU A 2 -5.03 6.27 -14.05
N ARG A 3 -4.82 5.16 -13.34
CA ARG A 3 -5.87 4.50 -12.53
C ARG A 3 -6.23 5.22 -11.23
N SER A 4 -5.47 6.24 -10.80
CA SER A 4 -5.68 6.91 -9.51
C SER A 4 -5.21 8.36 -9.55
N GLU A 5 -6.18 9.27 -9.39
CA GLU A 5 -5.92 10.72 -9.31
C GLU A 5 -4.96 11.08 -8.17
N THR A 6 -4.90 10.28 -7.10
CA THR A 6 -3.98 10.47 -5.97
C THR A 6 -2.51 10.51 -6.41
N PHE A 7 -2.16 9.72 -7.43
CA PHE A 7 -0.77 9.56 -7.88
C PHE A 7 -0.47 10.24 -9.22
N ALA A 8 -1.35 11.11 -9.70
CA ALA A 8 -1.19 11.81 -10.99
C ALA A 8 0.09 12.68 -11.05
N HIS A 9 0.57 13.17 -9.90
CA HIS A 9 1.82 13.94 -9.80
C HIS A 9 3.05 13.15 -10.32
N GLY A 10 3.01 11.81 -10.33
CA GLY A 10 4.09 10.95 -10.79
C GLY A 10 4.54 11.23 -12.24
N TYR A 11 3.62 11.65 -13.11
CA TYR A 11 3.94 12.03 -14.49
C TYR A 11 4.92 13.21 -14.57
N LEU A 12 4.89 14.13 -13.60
CA LEU A 12 5.74 15.34 -13.59
C LEU A 12 7.14 15.07 -13.04
N ILE A 13 7.34 13.97 -12.31
CA ILE A 13 8.63 13.68 -11.65
C ILE A 13 9.75 13.45 -12.66
N PHE A 14 9.46 12.75 -13.77
CA PHE A 14 10.43 12.48 -14.82
C PHE A 14 10.87 13.77 -15.55
N PRO A 15 9.97 14.63 -16.05
CA PRO A 15 10.33 15.95 -16.61
C PRO A 15 11.09 16.84 -15.61
N ILE A 16 10.66 16.90 -14.35
CA ILE A 16 11.36 17.70 -13.32
C ILE A 16 12.78 17.17 -13.11
N SER A 17 12.95 15.84 -13.02
CA SER A 17 14.27 15.23 -12.86
C SER A 17 15.18 15.52 -14.06
N ALA A 18 14.64 15.44 -15.29
CA ALA A 18 15.38 15.81 -16.49
C ALA A 18 15.77 17.30 -16.50
N TRP A 19 14.88 18.19 -16.08
CA TRP A 19 15.18 19.61 -15.93
C TRP A 19 16.26 19.88 -14.87
N LEU A 20 16.21 19.17 -13.73
CA LEU A 20 17.22 19.25 -12.68
C LEU A 20 18.60 18.80 -13.20
N VAL A 21 18.66 17.74 -14.00
CA VAL A 21 19.89 17.29 -14.68
C VAL A 21 20.38 18.37 -15.64
N TRP A 22 19.48 18.96 -16.45
CA TRP A 22 19.83 20.01 -17.42
C TRP A 22 20.37 21.29 -16.75
N ARG A 23 19.88 21.62 -15.54
CA ARG A 23 20.41 22.73 -14.73
C ARG A 23 21.88 22.51 -14.33
N LEU A 24 22.31 21.26 -14.20
CA LEU A 24 23.68 20.90 -13.80
C LEU A 24 24.64 20.73 -14.98
N ARG A 25 24.22 21.00 -16.23
CA ARG A 25 25.03 20.72 -17.43
C ARG A 25 26.45 21.31 -17.42
N ASP A 26 26.63 22.52 -16.87
CA ASP A 26 27.93 23.20 -16.85
C ASP A 26 28.88 22.62 -15.79
N GLU A 27 28.33 22.02 -14.72
CA GLU A 27 29.09 21.22 -13.76
C GLU A 27 29.42 19.86 -14.34
N LEU A 28 28.44 19.19 -14.95
CA LEU A 28 28.60 17.87 -15.57
C LEU A 28 29.61 17.89 -16.72
N ALA A 29 29.66 18.96 -17.52
CA ALA A 29 30.62 19.13 -18.61
C ALA A 29 32.09 19.17 -18.14
N ARG A 30 32.33 19.44 -16.85
CA ARG A 30 33.67 19.44 -16.23
C ARG A 30 34.07 18.07 -15.67
N LEU A 31 33.14 17.13 -15.56
CA LEU A 31 33.39 15.79 -15.05
C LEU A 31 33.72 14.83 -16.21
N GLN A 32 34.59 13.86 -15.94
CA GLN A 32 34.88 12.78 -16.88
C GLN A 32 34.13 11.51 -16.47
N PRO A 33 33.19 11.01 -17.30
CA PRO A 33 32.52 9.75 -17.03
C PRO A 33 33.52 8.59 -17.01
N GLN A 34 33.52 7.81 -15.93
CA GLN A 34 34.36 6.62 -15.80
C GLN A 34 33.53 5.47 -15.22
N PRO A 35 33.34 4.35 -15.95
CA PRO A 35 32.50 3.25 -15.47
C PRO A 35 32.94 2.71 -14.11
N ASP A 36 31.98 2.51 -13.21
CA ASP A 36 32.20 2.05 -11.83
C ASP A 36 31.41 0.77 -11.55
N LEU A 37 32.10 -0.38 -11.55
CA LEU A 37 31.45 -1.69 -11.39
C LEU A 37 30.78 -1.89 -10.02
N ARG A 38 31.04 -1.04 -9.02
CA ARG A 38 30.32 -1.10 -7.74
C ARG A 38 28.82 -0.86 -7.94
N GLY A 39 28.44 -0.08 -8.95
CA GLY A 39 27.04 0.10 -9.33
C GLY A 39 26.36 -1.20 -9.77
N LEU A 40 27.10 -2.17 -10.35
CA LEU A 40 26.55 -3.47 -10.72
C LEU A 40 26.12 -4.29 -9.51
N ILE A 41 26.79 -4.14 -8.36
CA ILE A 41 26.40 -4.82 -7.12
C ILE A 41 25.04 -4.30 -6.68
N VAL A 42 24.84 -2.99 -6.67
CA VAL A 42 23.55 -2.38 -6.34
C VAL A 42 22.49 -2.74 -7.37
N LEU A 43 22.83 -2.77 -8.65
CA LEU A 43 21.92 -3.19 -9.73
C LEU A 43 21.46 -4.64 -9.54
N ALA A 44 22.38 -5.55 -9.23
CA ALA A 44 22.07 -6.96 -9.00
C ALA A 44 21.19 -7.14 -7.75
N LEU A 45 21.53 -6.48 -6.62
CA LEU A 45 20.73 -6.54 -5.39
C LEU A 45 19.34 -5.93 -5.59
N ALA A 46 19.24 -4.79 -6.27
CA ALA A 46 17.96 -4.19 -6.62
C ALA A 46 17.15 -5.09 -7.55
N GLY A 47 17.80 -5.79 -8.50
CA GLY A 47 17.16 -6.77 -9.36
C GLY A 47 16.63 -8.00 -8.63
N VAL A 48 17.37 -8.52 -7.64
CA VAL A 48 16.85 -9.55 -6.72
C VAL A 48 15.65 -9.04 -5.93
N GLY A 49 15.74 -7.81 -5.41
CA GLY A 49 14.62 -7.15 -4.73
C GLY A 49 13.40 -6.97 -5.62
N TRP A 50 13.61 -6.63 -6.90
CA TRP A 50 12.57 -6.53 -7.92
C TRP A 50 11.90 -7.88 -8.14
N LEU A 51 12.69 -8.96 -8.32
CA LEU A 51 12.17 -10.32 -8.51
C LEU A 51 11.35 -10.79 -7.31
N LEU A 52 11.82 -10.56 -6.08
CA LEU A 52 11.08 -10.93 -4.87
C LEU A 52 9.79 -10.12 -4.73
N ALA A 53 9.82 -8.85 -5.09
CA ALA A 53 8.64 -7.99 -5.08
C ALA A 53 7.60 -8.42 -6.14
N ASP A 54 8.04 -8.76 -7.35
CA ASP A 54 7.19 -9.31 -8.40
C ASP A 54 6.60 -10.67 -8.00
N ALA A 55 7.43 -11.56 -7.44
CA ALA A 55 7.00 -12.87 -6.97
C ALA A 55 5.94 -12.78 -5.87
N GLY A 56 6.03 -11.78 -4.99
CA GLY A 56 5.04 -11.50 -3.95
C GLY A 56 3.94 -10.51 -4.35
N SER A 57 3.86 -10.11 -5.63
CA SER A 57 2.90 -9.13 -6.14
C SER A 57 2.85 -7.84 -5.29
N VAL A 58 4.02 -7.35 -4.89
CA VAL A 58 4.20 -6.09 -4.16
C VAL A 58 4.68 -5.01 -5.14
N ASN A 59 3.75 -4.50 -5.95
CA ASN A 59 4.03 -3.55 -7.03
C ASN A 59 4.83 -2.32 -6.59
N VAL A 60 4.51 -1.75 -5.43
CA VAL A 60 5.24 -0.59 -4.88
C VAL A 60 6.72 -0.93 -4.65
N ALA A 61 7.02 -2.11 -4.09
CA ALA A 61 8.40 -2.55 -3.87
C ALA A 61 9.13 -2.83 -5.19
N ALA A 62 8.44 -3.42 -6.18
CA ALA A 62 9.00 -3.65 -7.52
C ALA A 62 9.32 -2.31 -8.22
N GLN A 63 8.46 -1.30 -8.07
CA GLN A 63 8.70 0.04 -8.62
C GLN A 63 9.88 0.74 -7.93
N PHE A 64 9.99 0.66 -6.60
CA PHE A 64 11.18 1.15 -5.87
C PHE A 64 12.46 0.45 -6.33
N ALA A 65 12.42 -0.87 -6.49
CA ALA A 65 13.54 -1.64 -6.98
C ALA A 65 13.93 -1.25 -8.42
N PHE A 66 12.95 -1.05 -9.30
CA PHE A 66 13.17 -0.59 -10.68
C PHE A 66 13.84 0.79 -10.73
N ILE A 67 13.36 1.77 -9.95
CA ILE A 67 14.01 3.10 -9.87
C ILE A 67 15.43 2.96 -9.31
N THR A 68 15.65 2.09 -8.33
CA THR A 68 16.99 1.80 -7.79
C THR A 68 17.91 1.20 -8.86
N MET A 69 17.41 0.28 -9.69
CA MET A 69 18.15 -0.29 -10.82
C MET A 69 18.54 0.78 -11.85
N LEU A 70 17.64 1.71 -12.18
CA LEU A 70 17.93 2.83 -13.07
C LEU A 70 19.06 3.71 -12.51
N ILE A 71 18.98 4.05 -11.23
CA ILE A 71 20.00 4.86 -10.54
C ILE A 71 21.35 4.13 -10.50
N ALA A 72 21.34 2.83 -10.21
CA ALA A 72 22.53 1.99 -10.20
C ALA A 72 23.15 1.83 -11.60
N ALA A 73 22.34 1.80 -12.65
CA ALA A 73 22.81 1.82 -14.03
C ALA A 73 23.52 3.14 -14.36
N VAL A 74 22.95 4.29 -13.97
CA VAL A 74 23.60 5.61 -14.13
C VAL A 74 24.94 5.65 -13.40
N TRP A 75 25.00 5.16 -12.16
CA TRP A 75 26.25 5.06 -11.42
C TRP A 75 27.26 4.15 -12.12
N THR A 76 26.82 2.98 -12.60
CA THR A 76 27.71 2.04 -13.29
C THR A 76 28.32 2.63 -14.57
N LEU A 77 27.50 3.31 -15.37
CA LEU A 77 27.91 3.81 -16.69
C LEU A 77 28.71 5.12 -16.60
N LEU A 78 28.26 6.05 -15.76
CA LEU A 78 28.84 7.40 -15.69
C LEU A 78 29.87 7.55 -14.54
N GLY A 79 29.91 6.61 -13.61
CA GLY A 79 30.84 6.61 -12.50
C GLY A 79 30.41 7.41 -11.29
N TRP A 80 31.18 7.25 -10.21
CA TRP A 80 30.89 7.85 -8.90
C TRP A 80 30.85 9.38 -8.91
N GLN A 81 31.73 10.04 -9.69
CA GLN A 81 31.80 11.50 -9.72
C GLN A 81 30.52 12.12 -10.31
N VAL A 82 30.07 11.59 -11.46
CA VAL A 82 28.84 12.03 -12.12
C VAL A 82 27.61 11.66 -11.30
N PHE A 83 27.58 10.42 -10.76
CA PHE A 83 26.51 9.98 -9.88
C PHE A 83 26.29 10.91 -8.68
N ARG A 84 27.37 11.34 -8.01
CA ARG A 84 27.28 12.27 -6.87
C ARG A 84 26.73 13.63 -7.25
N ALA A 85 27.14 14.18 -8.40
CA ALA A 85 26.59 15.43 -8.91
C ALA A 85 25.09 15.29 -9.22
N LEU A 86 24.67 14.13 -9.72
CA LEU A 86 23.28 13.82 -10.05
C LEU A 86 22.46 13.23 -8.90
N LEU A 87 23.00 13.16 -7.67
CA LEU A 87 22.36 12.41 -6.58
C LEU A 87 20.94 12.91 -6.31
N PHE A 88 20.73 14.23 -6.21
CA PHE A 88 19.39 14.76 -5.97
C PHE A 88 18.42 14.49 -7.13
N PRO A 89 18.72 14.86 -8.40
CA PRO A 89 17.85 14.52 -9.54
C PRO A 89 17.50 13.03 -9.61
N LEU A 90 18.47 12.14 -9.34
CA LEU A 90 18.27 10.69 -9.35
C LEU A 90 17.39 10.22 -8.18
N MET A 91 17.64 10.69 -6.96
CA MET A 91 16.80 10.36 -5.80
C MET A 91 15.38 10.92 -5.94
N PHE A 92 15.21 12.05 -6.64
CA PHE A 92 13.90 12.65 -6.86
C PHE A 92 12.97 11.73 -7.67
N LEU A 93 13.51 10.82 -8.48
CA LEU A 93 12.74 9.80 -9.21
C LEU A 93 11.95 8.87 -8.29
N PHE A 94 12.34 8.70 -7.02
CA PHE A 94 11.56 7.90 -6.06
C PHE A 94 10.18 8.48 -5.78
N PHE A 95 9.96 9.80 -5.94
CA PHE A 95 8.64 10.40 -5.84
C PHE A 95 7.70 10.01 -6.99
N ALA A 96 8.21 9.35 -8.04
CA ALA A 96 7.38 8.81 -9.11
C ALA A 96 6.63 7.53 -8.70
N VAL A 97 7.11 6.85 -7.64
CA VAL A 97 6.52 5.59 -7.16
C VAL A 97 5.20 5.88 -6.43
N PRO A 98 4.06 5.32 -6.87
CA PRO A 98 2.76 5.50 -6.23
C PRO A 98 2.69 4.77 -4.88
N VAL A 99 3.18 5.41 -3.82
CA VAL A 99 3.18 4.89 -2.44
C VAL A 99 2.34 5.76 -1.51
N GLY A 100 1.75 5.16 -0.49
CA GLY A 100 1.08 5.89 0.60
C GLY A 100 -0.37 5.48 0.86
N GLU A 101 -0.94 4.52 0.12
CA GLU A 101 -2.32 4.06 0.35
C GLU A 101 -2.55 3.55 1.78
N PHE A 102 -1.52 2.95 2.40
CA PHE A 102 -1.57 2.53 3.80
C PHE A 102 -1.80 3.70 4.80
N LEU A 103 -1.55 4.95 4.39
CA LEU A 103 -1.82 6.14 5.20
C LEU A 103 -3.28 6.60 5.12
N ILE A 104 -4.09 6.08 4.20
CA ILE A 104 -5.49 6.49 4.04
C ILE A 104 -6.25 6.35 5.36
N GLN A 105 -6.22 5.16 5.97
CA GLN A 105 -6.93 4.89 7.22
C GLN A 105 -6.42 5.74 8.40
N PRO A 106 -5.10 5.81 8.68
CA PRO A 106 -4.56 6.74 9.68
C PRO A 106 -4.97 8.20 9.47
N LEU A 107 -4.88 8.71 8.23
CA LEU A 107 -5.22 10.10 7.92
C LEU A 107 -6.73 10.37 8.01
N MET A 108 -7.58 9.39 7.67
CA MET A 108 -9.01 9.45 7.93
C MET A 108 -9.30 9.52 9.43
N GLY A 109 -8.56 8.75 10.23
CA GLY A 109 -8.62 8.80 11.69
C GLY A 109 -8.29 10.20 12.23
N VAL A 110 -7.14 10.76 11.85
CA VAL A 110 -6.73 12.13 12.20
C VAL A 110 -7.79 13.16 11.79
N THR A 111 -8.33 13.04 10.57
CA THR A 111 -9.37 13.95 10.06
C THR A 111 -10.66 13.83 10.87
N ALA A 112 -11.07 12.63 11.26
CA ALA A 112 -12.25 12.40 12.10
C ALA A 112 -12.05 12.93 13.52
N ASP A 113 -10.89 12.64 14.12
CA ASP A 113 -10.49 13.14 15.45
C ASP A 113 -10.56 14.67 15.50
N PHE A 114 -9.92 15.31 14.53
CA PHE A 114 -9.89 16.77 14.43
C PHE A 114 -11.29 17.35 14.21
N THR A 115 -12.06 16.76 13.29
CA THR A 115 -13.41 17.27 12.97
C THR A 115 -14.33 17.17 14.19
N VAL A 116 -14.33 16.05 14.90
CA VAL A 116 -15.13 15.87 16.12
C VAL A 116 -14.68 16.82 17.23
N ALA A 117 -13.37 16.96 17.46
CA ALA A 117 -12.86 17.91 18.44
C ALA A 117 -13.30 19.35 18.14
N MET A 118 -13.25 19.76 16.87
CA MET A 118 -13.70 21.09 16.46
C MET A 118 -15.22 21.28 16.57
N LEU A 119 -16.02 20.27 16.24
CA LEU A 119 -17.48 20.31 16.43
C LEU A 119 -17.85 20.49 17.91
N GLN A 120 -17.23 19.70 18.79
CA GLN A 120 -17.41 19.81 20.24
C GLN A 120 -16.96 21.18 20.76
N PHE A 121 -15.82 21.66 20.27
CA PHE A 121 -15.32 23.00 20.61
C PHE A 121 -16.31 24.11 20.21
N THR A 122 -17.01 23.94 19.09
CA THR A 122 -18.09 24.86 18.68
C THR A 122 -19.45 24.60 19.31
N GLY A 123 -19.55 23.64 20.23
CA GLY A 123 -20.78 23.34 20.99
C GLY A 123 -21.76 22.41 20.26
N ILE A 124 -21.37 21.75 19.18
CA ILE A 124 -22.23 20.79 18.49
C ILE A 124 -22.09 19.41 19.17
N PRO A 125 -23.18 18.84 19.70
CA PRO A 125 -23.14 17.48 20.24
C PRO A 125 -22.90 16.50 19.09
N VAL A 126 -21.99 15.56 19.33
CA VAL A 126 -21.56 14.59 18.31
C VAL A 126 -21.37 13.22 18.94
N TYR A 127 -21.95 12.21 18.31
CA TYR A 127 -21.70 10.80 18.61
C TYR A 127 -20.77 10.22 17.54
N ARG A 128 -19.79 9.41 17.91
CA ARG A 128 -18.79 8.88 16.97
C ARG A 128 -18.53 7.39 17.18
N GLU A 129 -18.50 6.66 16.07
CA GLU A 129 -18.05 5.27 15.98
C GLU A 129 -17.06 5.13 14.80
N GLY A 130 -15.77 4.99 15.10
CA GLY A 130 -14.73 4.88 14.07
C GLY A 130 -14.61 6.17 13.23
N THR A 131 -14.83 6.07 11.92
CA THR A 131 -14.85 7.23 11.00
C THR A 131 -16.25 7.81 10.77
N PHE A 132 -17.29 7.16 11.31
CA PHE A 132 -18.67 7.60 11.26
C PHE A 132 -19.00 8.45 12.48
N PHE A 133 -19.74 9.54 12.28
CA PHE A 133 -20.21 10.39 13.35
C PHE A 133 -21.54 11.05 13.02
N SER A 134 -22.37 11.25 14.03
CA SER A 134 -23.72 11.81 13.92
C SER A 134 -23.79 13.12 14.68
N ILE A 135 -24.37 14.13 14.05
CA ILE A 135 -24.69 15.45 14.63
C ILE A 135 -26.20 15.71 14.47
N PRO A 136 -26.80 16.70 15.16
CA PRO A 136 -28.26 16.94 15.10
C PRO A 136 -28.81 17.14 13.69
N SER A 137 -27.99 17.66 12.77
CA SER A 137 -28.39 17.91 11.38
C SER A 137 -28.21 16.71 10.45
N GLY A 138 -27.61 15.60 10.90
CA GLY A 138 -27.43 14.39 10.08
C GLY A 138 -26.19 13.56 10.38
N ASP A 139 -26.06 12.46 9.63
CA ASP A 139 -24.97 11.49 9.73
C ASP A 139 -23.85 11.77 8.73
N TRP A 140 -22.61 11.58 9.18
CA TRP A 140 -21.40 11.87 8.43
C TRP A 140 -20.41 10.71 8.53
N SER A 141 -19.56 10.59 7.51
CA SER A 141 -18.38 9.73 7.56
C SER A 141 -17.22 10.40 6.86
N VAL A 142 -16.03 10.31 7.45
CA VAL A 142 -14.81 10.58 6.70
C VAL A 142 -14.62 9.43 5.71
N VAL A 143 -14.46 9.76 4.43
CA VAL A 143 -14.23 8.79 3.35
C VAL A 143 -12.83 8.99 2.76
N GLU A 144 -12.36 8.06 1.93
CA GLU A 144 -11.01 8.08 1.35
C GLU A 144 -10.67 9.41 0.65
N GLY A 145 -11.61 10.02 -0.08
CA GLY A 145 -11.43 11.32 -0.72
C GLY A 145 -11.19 12.48 0.26
N CYS A 146 -11.57 12.32 1.54
CA CYS A 146 -11.34 13.28 2.61
C CYS A 146 -10.08 12.96 3.44
N SER A 147 -9.35 11.88 3.15
CA SER A 147 -8.11 11.53 3.85
C SER A 147 -7.00 12.57 3.64
N GLY A 148 -7.04 13.34 2.56
CA GLY A 148 -6.01 14.33 2.23
C GLY A 148 -4.72 13.72 1.68
N LEU A 149 -4.64 12.40 1.45
CA LEU A 149 -3.43 11.71 0.98
C LEU A 149 -2.88 12.32 -0.32
N ARG A 150 -3.76 12.60 -1.29
CA ARG A 150 -3.39 13.23 -2.58
C ARG A 150 -2.62 14.53 -2.38
N TYR A 151 -3.14 15.40 -1.52
CA TYR A 151 -2.55 16.69 -1.22
C TYR A 151 -1.26 16.54 -0.42
N LEU A 152 -1.23 15.61 0.54
CA LEU A 152 -0.03 15.31 1.30
C LEU A 152 1.16 14.91 0.41
N ILE A 153 0.95 13.95 -0.51
CA ILE A 153 2.03 13.48 -1.40
C ILE A 153 2.50 14.60 -2.32
N ALA A 154 1.56 15.38 -2.88
CA ALA A 154 1.89 16.53 -3.72
C ALA A 154 2.70 17.60 -2.95
N SER A 155 2.29 17.92 -1.72
CA SER A 155 3.00 18.87 -0.86
C SER A 155 4.40 18.42 -0.49
N ILE A 156 4.60 17.15 -0.11
CA ILE A 156 5.95 16.64 0.21
C ILE A 156 6.83 16.72 -1.03
N THR A 157 6.33 16.27 -2.18
CA THR A 157 7.07 16.28 -3.45
C THR A 157 7.52 17.68 -3.83
N LEU A 158 6.59 18.64 -3.86
CA LEU A 158 6.89 20.03 -4.17
C LEU A 158 7.74 20.69 -3.07
N GLY A 159 7.53 20.31 -1.81
CA GLY A 159 8.26 20.80 -0.66
C GLY A 159 9.73 20.41 -0.69
N VAL A 160 10.04 19.16 -1.03
CA VAL A 160 11.42 18.68 -1.22
C VAL A 160 12.08 19.37 -2.40
N LEU A 161 11.36 19.54 -3.52
CA LEU A 161 11.87 20.26 -4.68
C LEU A 161 12.19 21.72 -4.32
N TYR A 162 11.24 22.43 -3.70
CA TYR A 162 11.42 23.81 -3.25
C TYR A 162 12.60 23.92 -2.27
N ALA A 163 12.65 23.05 -1.26
CA ALA A 163 13.72 23.05 -0.28
C ALA A 163 15.11 22.89 -0.92
N TYR A 164 15.23 21.99 -1.91
CA TYR A 164 16.47 21.79 -2.65
C TYR A 164 16.90 23.03 -3.44
N LEU A 165 15.95 23.68 -4.12
CA LEU A 165 16.20 24.84 -4.96
C LEU A 165 16.46 26.12 -4.16
N THR A 166 15.89 26.24 -2.96
CA THR A 166 15.82 27.50 -2.20
C THR A 166 16.77 27.55 -1.00
N TYR A 167 17.10 26.40 -0.39
CA TYR A 167 17.95 26.35 0.80
C TYR A 167 19.27 25.62 0.53
N ARG A 168 20.35 26.08 1.19
CA ARG A 168 21.66 25.40 1.24
C ARG A 168 21.82 24.58 2.51
N SER A 169 21.31 25.07 3.64
CA SER A 169 21.37 24.37 4.92
C SER A 169 20.49 23.12 4.90
N TRP A 170 21.10 21.95 5.19
CA TRP A 170 20.38 20.69 5.34
C TRP A 170 19.28 20.78 6.42
N GLN A 171 19.53 21.50 7.50
CA GLN A 171 18.53 21.69 8.57
C GLN A 171 17.29 22.44 8.05
N ARG A 172 17.47 23.51 7.25
CA ARG A 172 16.36 24.25 6.65
C ARG A 172 15.59 23.40 5.64
N ARG A 173 16.30 22.57 4.86
CA ARG A 173 15.68 21.64 3.92
C ARG A 173 14.79 20.63 4.62
N VAL A 174 15.30 20.01 5.69
CA VAL A 174 14.56 19.03 6.50
C VAL A 174 13.37 19.72 7.18
N LEU A 175 13.57 20.87 7.82
CA LEU A 175 12.49 21.59 8.51
C LEU A 175 11.37 21.99 7.55
N PHE A 176 11.72 22.52 6.37
CA PHE A 176 10.73 22.88 5.37
C PHE A 176 9.98 21.65 4.82
N THR A 177 10.69 20.54 4.60
CA THR A 177 10.07 19.28 4.18
C THR A 177 9.09 18.75 5.23
N ILE A 178 9.44 18.83 6.52
CA ILE A 178 8.53 18.48 7.63
C ILE A 178 7.32 19.41 7.63
N ALA A 179 7.51 20.72 7.44
CA ALA A 179 6.39 21.65 7.34
C ALA A 179 5.47 21.32 6.14
N ALA A 180 6.05 20.97 4.99
CA ALA A 180 5.33 20.53 3.80
C ALA A 180 4.62 19.17 3.97
N MET A 181 4.95 18.40 5.01
CA MET A 181 4.23 17.20 5.40
C MET A 181 3.11 17.48 6.40
N VAL A 182 3.39 18.30 7.43
CA VAL A 182 2.47 18.52 8.55
C VAL A 182 1.35 19.49 8.22
N VAL A 183 1.67 20.63 7.60
CA VAL A 183 0.69 21.70 7.31
C VAL A 183 -0.49 21.20 6.47
N PRO A 184 -0.30 20.43 5.37
CA PRO A 184 -1.41 19.93 4.57
C PRO A 184 -2.34 18.96 5.29
N VAL A 185 -1.83 18.17 6.24
CA VAL A 185 -2.66 17.23 7.04
C VAL A 185 -3.66 18.02 7.89
N PHE A 186 -3.18 19.03 8.60
CA PHE A 186 -4.05 19.90 9.41
C PHE A 186 -4.95 20.78 8.56
N ALA A 187 -4.44 21.32 7.45
CA ALA A 187 -5.25 22.09 6.52
C ALA A 187 -6.39 21.25 5.93
N ASN A 188 -6.13 20.00 5.55
CA ASN A 188 -7.16 19.07 5.09
C ASN A 188 -8.18 18.75 6.18
N SER A 189 -7.73 18.57 7.42
CA SER A 189 -8.62 18.33 8.57
C SER A 189 -9.53 19.54 8.83
N GLY A 190 -8.98 20.77 8.77
CA GLY A 190 -9.74 22.01 8.84
C GLY A 190 -10.75 22.15 7.71
N ARG A 191 -10.39 21.76 6.48
CA ARG A 191 -11.30 21.72 5.34
C ARG A 191 -12.47 20.75 5.56
N ALA A 192 -12.22 19.55 6.08
CA ALA A 192 -13.27 18.58 6.38
C ALA A 192 -14.27 19.13 7.40
N TYR A 193 -13.76 19.72 8.48
CA TYR A 193 -14.58 20.42 9.47
C TYR A 193 -15.40 21.57 8.86
N MET A 194 -14.81 22.41 8.01
CA MET A 194 -15.54 23.49 7.34
C MET A 194 -16.71 22.97 6.50
N ILE A 195 -16.53 21.85 5.78
CA ILE A 195 -17.61 21.24 4.98
C ILE A 195 -18.77 20.81 5.88
N VAL A 196 -18.49 20.13 7.00
CA VAL A 196 -19.52 19.71 7.96
C VAL A 196 -20.23 20.92 8.56
N MET A 197 -19.48 21.96 8.92
CA MET A 197 -20.06 23.16 9.52
C MET A 197 -20.94 23.94 8.53
N ILE A 198 -20.50 24.11 7.28
CA ILE A 198 -21.31 24.75 6.22
C ILE A 198 -22.59 23.97 6.01
N ALA A 199 -22.51 22.63 6.00
CA ALA A 199 -23.67 21.78 5.86
C ALA A 199 -24.63 21.92 7.05
N HIS A 200 -24.12 21.89 8.28
CA HIS A 200 -24.89 22.07 9.51
C HIS A 200 -25.61 23.43 9.55
N LEU A 201 -24.90 24.52 9.28
CA LEU A 201 -25.43 25.88 9.31
C LEU A 201 -26.38 26.21 8.16
N SER A 202 -26.39 25.40 7.10
CA SER A 202 -27.24 25.62 5.91
C SER A 202 -28.42 24.66 5.81
N ASP A 203 -28.70 23.88 6.86
CA ASP A 203 -29.70 22.79 6.82
C ASP A 203 -29.47 21.85 5.62
N MET A 204 -28.22 21.49 5.34
CA MET A 204 -27.79 20.65 4.21
C MET A 204 -28.02 21.26 2.81
N LYS A 205 -28.45 22.51 2.68
CA LYS A 205 -28.80 23.13 1.38
C LYS A 205 -27.57 23.51 0.54
N LEU A 206 -26.47 23.94 1.15
CA LEU A 206 -25.28 24.44 0.45
C LEU A 206 -24.19 23.39 0.22
N ALA A 207 -24.33 22.19 0.81
CA ALA A 207 -23.27 21.19 0.82
C ALA A 207 -23.18 20.32 -0.45
N LEU A 208 -24.13 20.44 -1.38
CA LEU A 208 -24.30 19.52 -2.53
C LEU A 208 -24.04 20.15 -3.90
N GLY A 209 -23.70 21.45 -3.99
CA GLY A 209 -23.78 22.22 -5.24
C GLY A 209 -22.52 22.34 -6.10
N VAL A 210 -21.33 22.02 -5.58
CA VAL A 210 -20.06 22.14 -6.33
C VAL A 210 -19.15 20.97 -5.99
N ASP A 211 -18.48 20.42 -6.99
CA ASP A 211 -17.53 19.33 -6.83
C ASP A 211 -16.48 19.67 -5.76
N HIS A 212 -16.55 18.96 -4.64
CA HIS A 212 -15.60 19.05 -3.55
C HIS A 212 -14.13 18.91 -4.02
N TYR A 213 -13.88 18.28 -5.17
CA TYR A 213 -12.57 18.22 -5.83
C TYR A 213 -12.04 19.60 -6.27
N ILE A 214 -12.87 20.47 -6.86
CA ILE A 214 -12.45 21.81 -7.33
C ILE A 214 -12.04 22.67 -6.13
N TYR A 215 -12.88 22.69 -5.08
CA TYR A 215 -12.54 23.40 -3.84
C TYR A 215 -11.29 22.84 -3.17
N GLY A 216 -11.10 21.51 -3.23
CA GLY A 216 -9.88 20.88 -2.71
C GLY A 216 -8.62 21.38 -3.41
N TRP A 217 -8.63 21.50 -4.74
CA TRP A 217 -7.49 22.03 -5.51
C TRP A 217 -7.19 23.49 -5.20
N VAL A 218 -8.20 24.35 -5.15
CA VAL A 218 -8.02 25.77 -4.81
C VAL A 218 -7.50 25.94 -3.39
N PHE A 219 -8.11 25.24 -2.42
CA PHE A 219 -7.68 25.28 -1.03
C PHE A 219 -6.23 24.80 -0.87
N PHE A 220 -5.88 23.70 -1.52
CA PHE A 220 -4.50 23.22 -1.57
C PHE A 220 -3.53 24.25 -2.15
N GLY A 221 -3.88 24.89 -3.27
CA GLY A 221 -3.07 25.93 -3.90
C GLY A 221 -2.81 27.10 -2.94
N ILE A 222 -3.82 27.56 -2.21
CA ILE A 222 -3.68 28.62 -1.19
C ILE A 222 -2.74 28.17 -0.07
N VAL A 223 -2.92 26.97 0.47
CA VAL A 223 -2.07 26.43 1.54
C VAL A 223 -0.61 26.32 1.08
N MET A 224 -0.38 25.82 -0.13
CA MET A 224 0.97 25.71 -0.70
C MET A 224 1.60 27.07 -0.99
N LEU A 225 0.82 28.03 -1.49
CA LEU A 225 1.30 29.40 -1.72
C LEU A 225 1.74 30.04 -0.39
N LEU A 226 0.92 29.92 0.66
CA LEU A 226 1.27 30.43 1.99
C LEU A 226 2.52 29.73 2.54
N LEU A 227 2.63 28.41 2.36
CA LEU A 227 3.79 27.65 2.79
C LEU A 227 5.07 28.11 2.08
N PHE A 228 5.04 28.28 0.75
CA PHE A 228 6.19 28.78 -0.01
C PHE A 228 6.49 30.25 0.27
N TRP A 229 5.47 31.08 0.46
CA TRP A 229 5.64 32.48 0.83
C TRP A 229 6.35 32.60 2.18
N ILE A 230 5.89 31.87 3.20
CA ILE A 230 6.55 31.80 4.50
C ILE A 230 7.97 31.25 4.32
N GLY A 231 8.14 30.15 3.60
CA GLY A 231 9.45 29.56 3.32
C GLY A 231 10.44 30.54 2.67
N SER A 232 9.96 31.45 1.84
CA SER A 232 10.80 32.42 1.12
C SER A 232 11.56 33.37 2.05
N PHE A 233 11.09 33.62 3.27
CA PHE A 233 11.78 34.48 4.25
C PHE A 233 13.15 33.92 4.70
N TRP A 234 13.38 32.63 4.55
CA TRP A 234 14.65 31.97 4.90
C TRP A 234 15.47 31.53 3.68
N ARG A 235 15.11 32.04 2.49
CA ARG A 235 15.76 31.72 1.22
C ARG A 235 17.25 32.04 1.27
N GLN A 236 18.06 31.13 0.71
CA GLN A 236 19.51 31.25 0.64
C GLN A 236 19.90 31.28 -0.83
N ASP A 237 19.65 32.43 -1.47
CA ASP A 237 19.94 32.63 -2.88
C ASP A 237 21.42 32.43 -3.21
N GLU A 238 21.69 32.02 -4.45
CA GLU A 238 23.03 32.05 -5.01
C GLU A 238 23.52 33.50 -5.03
N GLU A 239 24.40 33.87 -4.11
CA GLU A 239 25.52 34.70 -4.53
C GLU A 239 26.25 33.90 -5.59
N LEU A 240 26.12 34.36 -6.85
CA LEU A 240 27.00 33.98 -7.94
C LEU A 240 28.42 34.30 -7.47
N GLN A 241 29.09 33.37 -6.78
CA GLN A 241 30.51 33.49 -6.60
C GLN A 241 31.09 33.41 -8.01
N PRO A 242 31.76 34.48 -8.50
CA PRO A 242 32.44 34.40 -9.77
C PRO A 242 33.37 33.20 -9.67
N VAL A 243 33.21 32.25 -10.60
CA VAL A 243 34.13 31.14 -10.74
C VAL A 243 35.51 31.77 -10.79
N GLN A 244 36.31 31.63 -9.74
CA GLN A 244 37.72 31.95 -9.84
C GLN A 244 38.23 31.02 -10.92
N SER A 245 38.46 31.60 -12.11
CA SER A 245 39.14 30.97 -13.21
C SER A 245 40.54 30.64 -12.74
N GLY A 246 40.68 29.53 -12.03
CA GLY A 246 41.94 28.87 -11.81
C GLY A 246 42.41 28.36 -13.17
N THR A 247 43.05 29.24 -13.93
CA THR A 247 43.88 28.92 -15.08
C THR A 247 45.12 28.18 -14.57
N GLY A 248 44.94 26.95 -14.12
CA GLY A 248 46.03 25.96 -14.11
C GLY A 248 45.98 25.23 -15.44
N PRO A 249 47.10 24.97 -16.12
CA PRO A 249 47.10 24.16 -17.32
C PRO A 249 46.47 22.80 -16.95
N LEU A 250 45.34 22.47 -17.57
CA LEU A 250 44.80 21.11 -17.54
C LEU A 250 45.84 20.25 -18.27
N ALA A 251 46.79 19.71 -17.50
CA ALA A 251 47.65 18.66 -17.96
C ALA A 251 46.72 17.53 -18.40
N ALA A 252 46.54 17.43 -19.72
CA ALA A 252 45.89 16.32 -20.37
C ALA A 252 46.75 15.09 -20.09
N THR A 253 46.56 14.49 -18.92
CA THR A 253 46.93 13.10 -18.67
C THR A 253 45.94 12.25 -19.44
N ARG A 254 46.13 12.24 -20.77
CA ARG A 254 45.76 11.10 -21.59
C ARG A 254 46.62 9.96 -21.07
N THR A 255 46.02 9.06 -20.30
CA THR A 255 46.30 7.61 -20.26
C THR A 255 45.65 7.01 -19.01
N ALA A 256 44.49 6.41 -19.18
CA ALA A 256 44.10 5.25 -18.40
C ALA A 256 43.25 4.40 -19.34
N GLY A 257 43.64 3.15 -19.56
CA GLY A 257 42.91 2.19 -20.39
C GLY A 257 41.50 2.02 -19.87
N GLY A 258 40.57 2.83 -20.38
CA GLY A 258 39.17 2.77 -20.01
C GLY A 258 38.64 1.42 -20.42
N ARG A 259 38.18 0.62 -19.45
CA ARG A 259 37.36 -0.55 -19.77
C ARG A 259 36.29 -0.09 -20.75
N PRO A 260 36.12 -0.77 -21.89
CA PRO A 260 35.23 -0.27 -22.92
C PRO A 260 33.83 -0.04 -22.36
N LEU A 261 33.27 1.16 -22.56
CA LEU A 261 31.93 1.53 -22.09
C LEU A 261 30.87 0.52 -22.57
N TRP A 262 31.08 -0.11 -23.74
CA TRP A 262 30.22 -1.17 -24.26
C TRP A 262 30.21 -2.45 -23.40
N LEU A 263 31.30 -2.79 -22.71
CA LEU A 263 31.33 -3.91 -21.74
C LEU A 263 30.48 -3.58 -20.51
N ALA A 264 30.60 -2.36 -19.99
CA ALA A 264 29.77 -1.92 -18.86
C ALA A 264 28.29 -1.85 -19.25
N GLY A 265 27.98 -1.32 -20.45
CA GLY A 265 26.64 -1.32 -21.02
C GLY A 265 26.07 -2.73 -21.19
N GLY A 266 26.85 -3.65 -21.74
CA GLY A 266 26.47 -5.05 -21.88
C GLY A 266 26.19 -5.72 -20.53
N ALA A 267 27.04 -5.50 -19.52
CA ALA A 267 26.84 -6.03 -18.17
C ALA A 267 25.56 -5.48 -17.51
N VAL A 268 25.30 -4.18 -17.65
CA VAL A 268 24.06 -3.55 -17.15
C VAL A 268 22.83 -4.17 -17.82
N LEU A 269 22.83 -4.30 -19.15
CA LEU A 269 21.70 -4.89 -19.88
C LEU A 269 21.47 -6.36 -19.48
N LEU A 270 22.54 -7.15 -19.36
CA LEU A 270 22.45 -8.55 -18.95
C LEU A 270 21.85 -8.68 -17.53
N ILE A 271 22.38 -7.95 -16.55
CA ILE A 271 21.89 -8.03 -15.16
C ILE A 271 20.48 -7.47 -15.04
N ALA A 272 20.18 -6.36 -15.70
CA ALA A 272 18.85 -5.75 -15.66
C ALA A 272 17.79 -6.62 -16.35
N GLY A 273 18.16 -7.34 -17.42
CA GLY A 273 17.27 -8.22 -18.16
C GLY A 273 17.11 -9.62 -17.55
N LEU A 274 18.10 -10.09 -16.77
CA LEU A 274 18.09 -11.43 -16.17
C LEU A 274 16.86 -11.67 -15.28
N TRP A 275 16.56 -10.72 -14.39
CA TRP A 275 15.49 -10.90 -13.40
C TRP A 275 14.09 -10.85 -14.01
N PRO A 276 13.73 -9.90 -14.90
CA PRO A 276 12.47 -9.94 -15.63
C PRO A 276 12.32 -11.16 -16.53
N ALA A 277 13.40 -11.61 -17.18
CA ALA A 277 13.37 -12.83 -17.99
C ALA A 277 13.06 -14.07 -17.13
N TYR A 278 13.67 -14.17 -15.94
CA TYR A 278 13.39 -15.25 -15.00
C TYR A 278 11.95 -15.18 -14.46
N ALA A 279 11.47 -14.00 -14.09
CA ALA A 279 10.08 -13.79 -13.65
C ALA A 279 9.07 -14.18 -14.73
N TYR A 280 9.31 -13.78 -15.98
CA TYR A 280 8.50 -14.15 -17.13
C TYR A 280 8.46 -15.68 -17.33
N TRP A 281 9.62 -16.33 -17.27
CA TRP A 281 9.69 -17.80 -17.33
C TRP A 281 8.95 -18.49 -16.18
N LEU A 282 8.95 -17.93 -14.97
CA LEU A 282 8.15 -18.44 -13.85
C LEU A 282 6.65 -18.31 -14.08
N SER A 283 6.20 -17.23 -14.74
CA SER A 283 4.77 -17.00 -15.00
C SER A 283 4.16 -17.90 -16.08
N GLU A 284 4.97 -18.42 -17.00
CA GLU A 284 4.51 -19.28 -18.11
C GLU A 284 4.36 -20.77 -17.71
N ARG A 285 4.42 -21.08 -16.41
CA ARG A 285 4.27 -22.46 -15.94
C ARG A 285 2.81 -22.92 -16.05
N PRO A 286 2.55 -24.10 -16.63
CA PRO A 286 1.19 -24.61 -16.73
C PRO A 286 0.62 -24.87 -15.34
N MET A 287 -0.65 -24.52 -15.15
CA MET A 287 -1.36 -24.85 -13.91
C MET A 287 -1.70 -26.34 -13.91
N PRO A 288 -1.59 -27.01 -12.75
CA PRO A 288 -2.05 -28.39 -12.64
C PRO A 288 -3.57 -28.43 -12.81
N GLU A 289 -4.08 -29.54 -13.35
CA GLU A 289 -5.51 -29.83 -13.25
C GLU A 289 -5.89 -30.01 -11.79
N MET A 290 -6.98 -29.38 -11.37
CA MET A 290 -7.42 -29.36 -9.98
C MET A 290 -8.86 -29.88 -9.87
N ALA A 291 -9.10 -30.77 -8.92
CA ALA A 291 -10.44 -31.17 -8.53
C ALA A 291 -11.25 -29.99 -7.97
N ALA A 292 -12.57 -30.14 -7.87
CA ALA A 292 -13.41 -29.18 -7.15
C ALA A 292 -13.12 -29.27 -5.64
N LEU A 293 -13.12 -28.12 -4.97
CA LEU A 293 -12.93 -28.07 -3.52
C LEU A 293 -14.20 -28.58 -2.83
N GLN A 294 -14.08 -29.68 -2.10
CA GLN A 294 -15.19 -30.32 -1.38
C GLN A 294 -14.76 -30.66 0.04
N VAL A 295 -15.56 -30.23 1.02
CA VAL A 295 -15.28 -30.48 2.44
C VAL A 295 -16.40 -31.35 3.01
N GLU A 296 -16.01 -32.53 3.51
CA GLU A 296 -16.95 -33.45 4.15
C GLU A 296 -17.34 -32.94 5.54
N PRO A 297 -18.62 -33.07 5.95
CA PRO A 297 -19.03 -32.77 7.31
C PRO A 297 -18.30 -33.63 8.34
N SER A 298 -18.00 -33.06 9.51
CA SER A 298 -17.26 -33.71 10.60
C SER A 298 -17.76 -33.18 11.95
N GLY A 299 -17.41 -33.87 13.05
CA GLY A 299 -17.70 -33.40 14.41
C GLY A 299 -19.19 -33.22 14.74
N GLY A 300 -20.11 -33.85 13.99
CA GLY A 300 -21.56 -33.69 14.17
C GLY A 300 -22.16 -32.46 13.48
N TRP A 301 -21.35 -31.70 12.72
CA TRP A 301 -21.83 -30.64 11.84
C TRP A 301 -22.50 -31.25 10.60
N GLN A 302 -23.62 -30.67 10.19
CA GLN A 302 -24.36 -31.09 8.99
C GLN A 302 -24.52 -29.92 8.02
N PRO A 303 -24.55 -30.15 6.69
CA PRO A 303 -24.83 -29.09 5.73
C PRO A 303 -26.16 -28.38 6.03
N ALA A 304 -26.16 -27.06 5.92
CA ALA A 304 -27.29 -26.20 6.21
C ALA A 304 -27.46 -25.12 5.14
N THR A 305 -28.63 -24.48 5.12
CA THR A 305 -28.87 -23.28 4.31
C THR A 305 -28.14 -22.07 4.93
N SER A 306 -27.72 -21.12 4.08
CA SER A 306 -27.08 -19.90 4.55
C SER A 306 -28.03 -19.06 5.40
N VAL A 307 -27.53 -18.57 6.53
CA VAL A 307 -28.26 -17.68 7.46
C VAL A 307 -27.92 -16.20 7.27
N THR A 308 -27.09 -15.87 6.28
CA THR A 308 -26.67 -14.49 6.02
C THR A 308 -26.60 -14.17 4.53
N SER A 309 -26.90 -12.91 4.20
CA SER A 309 -26.70 -12.31 2.87
C SER A 309 -25.30 -11.73 2.69
N TRP A 310 -24.50 -11.62 3.75
CA TRP A 310 -23.13 -11.13 3.68
C TRP A 310 -22.29 -12.00 2.73
N VAL A 311 -21.49 -11.39 1.86
CA VAL A 311 -20.55 -12.08 0.99
C VAL A 311 -19.22 -11.35 1.05
N PRO A 312 -18.13 -12.00 1.49
CA PRO A 312 -16.81 -11.39 1.45
C PRO A 312 -16.32 -11.24 0.00
N HIS A 313 -15.41 -10.31 -0.25
CA HIS A 313 -14.82 -10.12 -1.57
C HIS A 313 -13.43 -10.74 -1.60
N TRP A 314 -13.31 -11.96 -2.15
CA TRP A 314 -12.03 -12.62 -2.44
C TRP A 314 -11.93 -12.84 -3.95
N VAL A 315 -10.89 -12.30 -4.57
CA VAL A 315 -10.73 -12.31 -6.03
C VAL A 315 -9.63 -13.27 -6.46
N GLY A 316 -9.79 -13.81 -7.67
CA GLY A 316 -8.75 -14.59 -8.36
C GLY A 316 -8.41 -15.95 -7.74
N ALA A 317 -9.25 -16.48 -6.84
CA ALA A 317 -9.08 -17.84 -6.33
C ALA A 317 -9.36 -18.87 -7.44
N ASP A 318 -8.48 -19.85 -7.58
CA ASP A 318 -8.57 -20.91 -8.58
C ASP A 318 -9.68 -21.92 -8.26
N ARG A 319 -9.91 -22.15 -6.96
CA ARG A 319 -11.03 -22.94 -6.45
C ARG A 319 -11.65 -22.24 -5.24
N GLN A 320 -12.97 -22.25 -5.18
CA GLN A 320 -13.72 -21.68 -4.09
C GLN A 320 -14.76 -22.68 -3.59
N LEU A 321 -14.96 -22.70 -2.27
CA LEU A 321 -16.07 -23.41 -1.63
C LEU A 321 -16.73 -22.46 -0.65
N ARG A 322 -18.06 -22.41 -0.68
CA ARG A 322 -18.85 -21.69 0.30
C ARG A 322 -20.01 -22.55 0.76
N GLN A 323 -20.01 -22.93 2.03
CA GLN A 323 -20.98 -23.88 2.57
C GLN A 323 -21.32 -23.54 4.02
N SER A 324 -22.59 -23.62 4.38
CA SER A 324 -23.02 -23.46 5.77
C SER A 324 -23.18 -24.82 6.43
N PHE A 325 -22.86 -24.88 7.72
CA PHE A 325 -22.97 -26.06 8.55
C PHE A 325 -23.75 -25.72 9.81
N THR A 326 -24.57 -26.64 10.29
CA THR A 326 -25.32 -26.48 11.54
C THR A 326 -25.00 -27.59 12.54
N GLN A 327 -24.97 -27.23 13.81
CA GLN A 327 -24.85 -28.15 14.94
C GLN A 327 -25.53 -27.54 16.17
N ALA A 328 -26.45 -28.29 16.77
CA ALA A 328 -27.15 -27.88 18.00
C ALA A 328 -27.76 -26.47 17.92
N GLY A 329 -28.37 -26.13 16.78
CA GLY A 329 -29.02 -24.83 16.54
C GLY A 329 -28.08 -23.69 16.15
N ASN A 330 -26.76 -23.88 16.21
CA ASN A 330 -25.79 -22.89 15.75
C ASN A 330 -25.44 -23.16 14.28
N THR A 331 -25.38 -22.11 13.46
CA THR A 331 -24.98 -22.20 12.06
C THR A 331 -23.70 -21.43 11.82
N VAL A 332 -22.71 -22.09 11.22
CA VAL A 332 -21.41 -21.53 10.84
C VAL A 332 -21.28 -21.60 9.31
N LEU A 333 -20.99 -20.47 8.69
CA LEU A 333 -20.58 -20.37 7.30
C LEU A 333 -19.08 -20.68 7.20
N LEU A 334 -18.71 -21.61 6.34
CA LEU A 334 -17.34 -21.87 5.91
C LEU A 334 -17.16 -21.36 4.49
N GLU A 335 -16.12 -20.56 4.28
CA GLU A 335 -15.66 -20.15 2.96
C GLU A 335 -14.17 -20.42 2.80
N LEU A 336 -13.82 -21.07 1.70
CA LEU A 336 -12.47 -21.45 1.35
C LEU A 336 -12.13 -20.87 -0.02
N ASN A 337 -11.00 -20.17 -0.11
CA ASN A 337 -10.49 -19.57 -1.33
C ASN A 337 -9.06 -20.06 -1.59
N TYR A 338 -8.90 -20.98 -2.53
CA TYR A 338 -7.64 -21.64 -2.85
C TYR A 338 -6.96 -20.99 -4.05
N TYR A 339 -5.66 -20.75 -3.92
CA TYR A 339 -4.78 -20.14 -4.91
C TYR A 339 -3.65 -21.12 -5.19
N VAL A 340 -3.61 -21.68 -6.40
CA VAL A 340 -2.63 -22.73 -6.77
C VAL A 340 -1.23 -22.19 -7.02
N ALA A 341 -1.15 -20.94 -7.46
CA ALA A 341 0.10 -20.23 -7.70
C ALA A 341 -0.15 -18.74 -7.53
N GLN A 342 0.82 -18.00 -6.98
CA GLN A 342 0.66 -16.56 -6.79
C GLN A 342 0.84 -15.82 -8.11
N ARG A 343 -0.18 -15.08 -8.53
CA ARG A 343 -0.19 -14.31 -9.78
C ARG A 343 -0.79 -12.93 -9.54
N GLN A 344 -0.41 -11.98 -10.40
CA GLN A 344 -1.00 -10.65 -10.35
C GLN A 344 -2.52 -10.75 -10.48
N ASP A 345 -3.24 -10.10 -9.57
CA ASP A 345 -4.71 -10.08 -9.47
C ASP A 345 -5.35 -11.46 -9.10
N ALA A 346 -4.54 -12.48 -8.85
CA ALA A 346 -4.92 -13.82 -8.39
C ALA A 346 -3.92 -14.30 -7.33
N GLU A 347 -3.95 -13.63 -6.18
CA GLU A 347 -3.03 -13.84 -5.07
C GLU A 347 -3.80 -13.97 -3.74
N LEU A 348 -3.26 -14.78 -2.83
CA LEU A 348 -3.86 -15.03 -1.52
C LEU A 348 -3.99 -13.74 -0.69
N ILE A 349 -2.94 -12.90 -0.75
CA ILE A 349 -2.86 -11.63 -0.04
C ILE A 349 -3.01 -10.49 -1.05
N ASN A 350 -4.25 -10.10 -1.32
CA ASN A 350 -4.58 -9.00 -2.24
C ASN A 350 -5.27 -7.86 -1.46
N SER A 351 -5.02 -6.59 -1.81
CA SER A 351 -5.75 -5.45 -1.24
C SER A 351 -7.23 -5.42 -1.63
N GLN A 352 -7.60 -6.13 -2.70
CA GLN A 352 -8.97 -6.39 -3.11
C GLN A 352 -9.63 -7.50 -2.27
N ASN A 353 -8.88 -8.23 -1.45
CA ASN A 353 -9.46 -9.21 -0.53
C ASN A 353 -9.92 -8.50 0.75
N PHE A 354 -11.23 -8.26 0.89
CA PHE A 354 -11.81 -7.55 2.03
C PHE A 354 -13.14 -8.13 2.49
N MET A 355 -13.46 -7.94 3.77
CA MET A 355 -14.70 -8.45 4.37
C MET A 355 -15.95 -7.77 3.80
N ILE A 356 -15.91 -6.46 3.60
CA ILE A 356 -17.03 -5.66 3.11
C ILE A 356 -16.49 -4.55 2.21
N ARG A 357 -17.16 -4.29 1.09
CA ARG A 357 -16.81 -3.17 0.20
C ARG A 357 -17.07 -1.84 0.91
N GLN A 358 -16.24 -0.83 0.66
CA GLN A 358 -16.56 0.51 1.13
C GLN A 358 -17.92 0.97 0.59
N LYS A 359 -18.77 1.51 1.48
CA LYS A 359 -20.15 1.92 1.20
C LYS A 359 -21.08 0.77 0.77
N ASP A 360 -20.86 -0.42 1.32
CA ASP A 360 -21.83 -1.51 1.17
C ASP A 360 -23.21 -1.07 1.72
N PRO A 361 -24.30 -1.26 0.96
CA PRO A 361 -25.63 -0.78 1.36
C PRO A 361 -26.27 -1.62 2.47
N LEU A 362 -25.78 -2.85 2.71
CA LEU A 362 -26.39 -3.81 3.62
C LEU A 362 -25.53 -4.05 4.86
N TRP A 363 -24.21 -3.95 4.75
CA TRP A 363 -23.29 -4.33 5.81
C TRP A 363 -22.33 -3.21 6.19
N SER A 364 -22.07 -3.08 7.48
CA SER A 364 -21.07 -2.17 8.05
C SER A 364 -20.02 -2.95 8.82
N ASN A 365 -18.75 -2.58 8.66
CA ASN A 365 -17.64 -3.14 9.41
C ASN A 365 -17.46 -2.37 10.71
N ILE A 366 -17.71 -3.01 11.86
CA ILE A 366 -17.61 -2.40 13.19
C ILE A 366 -16.14 -2.36 13.65
N GLY A 367 -15.30 -3.26 13.12
CA GLY A 367 -13.88 -3.27 13.39
C GLY A 367 -13.23 -4.62 13.14
N GLU A 368 -11.95 -4.56 12.82
CA GLU A 368 -11.09 -5.71 12.59
C GLU A 368 -9.90 -5.69 13.55
N THR A 369 -9.62 -6.83 14.17
CA THR A 369 -8.47 -6.99 15.08
C THR A 369 -7.79 -8.33 14.83
N ARG A 370 -6.54 -8.48 15.28
CA ARG A 370 -5.91 -9.78 15.42
C ARG A 370 -6.23 -10.32 16.80
N ALA A 371 -6.96 -11.43 16.86
CA ALA A 371 -7.39 -12.05 18.10
C ALA A 371 -6.59 -13.33 18.35
N THR A 372 -6.28 -13.58 19.62
CA THR A 372 -5.71 -14.86 20.07
C THR A 372 -6.85 -15.74 20.54
N VAL A 373 -7.02 -16.90 19.92
CA VAL A 373 -8.12 -17.84 20.19
C VAL A 373 -7.54 -19.21 20.53
N ILE A 374 -8.31 -20.02 21.27
CA ILE A 374 -7.92 -21.39 21.62
C ILE A 374 -8.71 -22.35 20.72
N ILE A 375 -8.02 -23.06 19.83
CA ILE A 375 -8.61 -24.05 18.91
C ILE A 375 -7.96 -25.39 19.23
N ALA A 376 -8.77 -26.42 19.54
CA ALA A 376 -8.29 -27.74 19.95
C ALA A 376 -7.25 -27.71 21.09
N GLY A 377 -7.41 -26.79 22.06
CA GLY A 377 -6.48 -26.63 23.18
C GLY A 377 -5.18 -25.90 22.84
N GLN A 378 -4.98 -25.45 21.60
CA GLN A 378 -3.80 -24.69 21.17
C GLN A 378 -4.15 -23.22 20.94
N SER A 379 -3.25 -22.32 21.36
CA SER A 379 -3.37 -20.89 21.06
C SER A 379 -3.04 -20.64 19.60
N ARG A 380 -3.99 -20.06 18.86
CA ARG A 380 -3.85 -19.67 17.45
C ARG A 380 -4.21 -18.18 17.29
N GLN A 381 -3.56 -17.51 16.34
CA GLN A 381 -3.97 -16.18 15.91
C GLN A 381 -5.05 -16.30 14.83
N VAL A 382 -6.00 -15.37 14.80
CA VAL A 382 -6.96 -15.18 13.70
C VAL A 382 -7.17 -13.70 13.44
N ARG A 383 -7.51 -13.33 12.20
CA ARG A 383 -8.10 -12.03 11.91
C ARG A 383 -9.58 -12.10 12.27
N GLN A 384 -9.99 -11.27 13.23
CA GLN A 384 -11.37 -11.20 13.68
C GLN A 384 -12.01 -9.92 13.16
N ALA A 385 -13.13 -10.06 12.43
CA ALA A 385 -13.97 -8.94 12.01
C ALA A 385 -15.34 -9.04 12.68
N ARG A 386 -15.90 -7.88 13.06
CA ARG A 386 -17.27 -7.76 13.56
C ARG A 386 -18.09 -6.96 12.57
N LEU A 387 -19.14 -7.57 12.03
CA LEU A 387 -19.97 -6.97 11.00
C LEU A 387 -21.40 -6.74 11.54
N ARG A 388 -22.04 -5.68 11.06
CA ARG A 388 -23.44 -5.35 11.38
C ARG A 388 -24.23 -5.14 10.09
N GLY A 389 -25.32 -5.89 9.95
CA GLY A 389 -26.27 -5.77 8.86
C GLY A 389 -27.30 -4.67 9.14
N SER A 390 -27.87 -4.11 8.08
CA SER A 390 -28.95 -3.12 8.13
C SER A 390 -30.23 -3.68 8.78
N ASN A 391 -30.42 -4.99 8.75
CA ASN A 391 -31.49 -5.72 9.43
C ASN A 391 -31.22 -5.99 10.93
N GLY A 392 -30.11 -5.48 11.48
CA GLY A 392 -29.70 -5.70 12.87
C GLY A 392 -28.92 -7.00 13.12
N GLN A 393 -28.76 -7.88 12.12
CA GLN A 393 -27.94 -9.07 12.24
C GLN A 393 -26.47 -8.69 12.51
N ARG A 394 -25.81 -9.41 13.42
CA ARG A 394 -24.39 -9.23 13.70
C ARG A 394 -23.63 -10.50 13.37
N LEU A 395 -22.47 -10.36 12.73
CA LEU A 395 -21.60 -11.49 12.38
C LEU A 395 -20.24 -11.36 13.05
N LEU A 396 -19.78 -12.48 13.60
CA LEU A 396 -18.41 -12.67 14.02
C LEU A 396 -17.71 -13.48 12.93
N VAL A 397 -16.67 -12.92 12.35
CA VAL A 397 -15.92 -13.53 11.24
C VAL A 397 -14.48 -13.76 11.69
N TRP A 398 -13.98 -14.98 11.52
CA TRP A 398 -12.57 -15.30 11.65
C TRP A 398 -11.98 -15.68 10.30
N GLN A 399 -10.78 -15.18 10.03
CA GLN A 399 -10.03 -15.49 8.84
C GLN A 399 -8.57 -15.77 9.18
N TRP A 400 -8.01 -16.77 8.52
CA TRP A 400 -6.57 -17.06 8.51
C TRP A 400 -6.18 -17.69 7.18
N ASN A 401 -4.90 -17.66 6.85
CA ASN A 401 -4.37 -18.31 5.66
C ASN A 401 -3.68 -19.61 6.05
N LEU A 402 -3.74 -20.65 5.21
CA LEU A 402 -2.88 -21.83 5.27
C LEU A 402 -1.87 -21.74 4.13
N ILE A 403 -0.58 -21.76 4.47
CA ILE A 403 0.53 -21.79 3.52
C ILE A 403 1.42 -22.95 3.95
N ASN A 404 1.71 -23.89 3.05
CA ASN A 404 2.42 -25.14 3.41
C ASN A 404 1.79 -25.87 4.61
N GLN A 405 0.45 -25.90 4.67
CA GLN A 405 -0.36 -26.44 5.79
C GLN A 405 -0.12 -25.76 7.15
N GLN A 406 0.59 -24.63 7.21
CA GLN A 406 0.80 -23.85 8.42
C GLN A 406 -0.13 -22.63 8.44
N PRO A 407 -0.80 -22.35 9.58
CA PRO A 407 -1.64 -21.18 9.71
C PRO A 407 -0.81 -19.89 9.79
N VAL A 408 -1.07 -18.95 8.89
CA VAL A 408 -0.42 -17.64 8.80
C VAL A 408 -1.49 -16.54 8.75
N VAL A 409 -1.43 -15.62 9.72
CA VAL A 409 -2.38 -14.47 9.79
C VAL A 409 -1.72 -13.15 9.39
N ASN A 410 -0.40 -13.06 9.48
CA ASN A 410 0.32 -11.86 9.11
C ASN A 410 0.56 -11.83 7.60
N ASP A 411 -0.14 -10.93 6.92
CA ASP A 411 -0.07 -10.72 5.47
C ASP A 411 1.35 -10.47 4.94
N GLN A 412 2.18 -9.75 5.71
CA GLN A 412 3.56 -9.45 5.31
C GLN A 412 4.42 -10.72 5.35
N ILE A 413 4.25 -11.54 6.38
CA ILE A 413 4.93 -12.83 6.51
C ILE A 413 4.44 -13.79 5.43
N ALA A 414 3.13 -13.86 5.20
CA ALA A 414 2.52 -14.66 4.14
C ALA A 414 3.10 -14.31 2.77
N LYS A 415 3.12 -13.01 2.39
CA LYS A 415 3.70 -12.56 1.13
C LYS A 415 5.18 -12.92 1.02
N LEU A 416 5.96 -12.79 2.09
CA LEU A 416 7.39 -13.11 2.07
C LEU A 416 7.64 -14.61 1.86
N ILE A 417 6.88 -15.47 2.55
CA ILE A 417 6.97 -16.93 2.38
C ILE A 417 6.64 -17.31 0.95
N LEU A 418 5.48 -16.86 0.45
CA LEU A 418 5.00 -17.19 -0.89
C LEU A 418 5.96 -16.69 -2.00
N ALA A 419 6.48 -15.47 -1.87
CA ALA A 419 7.48 -14.92 -2.79
C ALA A 419 8.77 -15.74 -2.79
N ALA A 420 9.26 -16.11 -1.61
CA ALA A 420 10.47 -16.91 -1.47
C ALA A 420 10.30 -18.32 -2.03
N ASP A 421 9.15 -18.95 -1.81
CA ASP A 421 8.83 -20.27 -2.33
C ASP A 421 8.74 -20.25 -3.87
N ARG A 422 8.05 -19.25 -4.44
CA ARG A 422 7.94 -19.05 -5.90
C ARG A 422 9.31 -18.89 -6.57
N VAL A 423 10.19 -18.03 -6.04
CA VAL A 423 11.54 -17.81 -6.59
C VAL A 423 12.42 -19.05 -6.47
N ARG A 424 12.24 -19.86 -5.40
CA ARG A 424 12.98 -21.11 -5.15
C ARG A 424 12.40 -22.33 -5.86
N LEU A 425 11.39 -22.15 -6.71
CA LEU A 425 10.70 -23.23 -7.43
C LEU A 425 10.00 -24.25 -6.50
N LYS A 426 9.67 -23.81 -5.29
CA LYS A 426 8.78 -24.56 -4.40
C LYS A 426 7.33 -24.22 -4.75
N ARG A 427 6.40 -25.02 -4.23
CA ARG A 427 4.98 -24.70 -4.33
C ARG A 427 4.71 -23.42 -3.52
N ASP A 428 4.02 -22.48 -4.15
CA ASP A 428 3.61 -21.19 -3.61
C ASP A 428 2.07 -21.09 -3.52
N ASP A 429 1.43 -22.23 -3.27
CA ASP A 429 -0.01 -22.32 -3.09
C ASP A 429 -0.44 -21.84 -1.71
N GLY A 430 -1.70 -21.41 -1.61
CA GLY A 430 -2.26 -20.95 -0.35
C GLY A 430 -3.78 -21.01 -0.32
N LEU A 431 -4.32 -21.20 0.87
CA LEU A 431 -5.75 -21.26 1.14
C LEU A 431 -6.14 -20.16 2.12
N SER A 432 -7.07 -19.29 1.77
CA SER A 432 -7.74 -18.43 2.75
C SER A 432 -8.93 -19.20 3.32
N VAL A 433 -8.92 -19.39 4.64
CA VAL A 433 -10.01 -20.01 5.40
C VAL A 433 -10.76 -18.91 6.12
N LEU A 434 -12.07 -18.85 5.88
CA LEU A 434 -12.96 -17.91 6.51
C LEU A 434 -14.13 -18.65 7.14
N ILE A 435 -14.40 -18.36 8.42
CA ILE A 435 -15.58 -18.86 9.12
C ILE A 435 -16.37 -17.71 9.71
N ALA A 436 -17.69 -17.77 9.61
CA ALA A 436 -18.57 -16.72 10.12
C ALA A 436 -19.81 -17.29 10.79
N MET A 437 -20.26 -16.67 11.88
CA MET A 437 -21.54 -17.00 12.48
C MET A 437 -22.27 -15.77 13.02
N PRO A 438 -23.61 -15.81 13.11
CA PRO A 438 -24.37 -14.83 13.87
C PRO A 438 -23.98 -14.84 15.35
N TYR A 439 -23.96 -13.67 15.99
CA TYR A 439 -23.76 -13.57 17.44
C TYR A 439 -24.65 -12.50 18.07
N ASP A 440 -24.93 -12.68 19.36
CA ASP A 440 -25.51 -11.66 20.24
C ASP A 440 -24.38 -11.01 21.06
N GLU A 441 -24.40 -9.69 21.25
CA GLU A 441 -23.40 -8.98 22.05
C GLU A 441 -23.29 -9.53 23.47
N MET A 442 -24.41 -9.96 24.07
CA MET A 442 -24.43 -10.53 25.41
C MET A 442 -23.83 -11.95 25.48
N ALA A 443 -23.62 -12.60 24.34
CA ALA A 443 -23.17 -13.98 24.24
C ALA A 443 -21.93 -14.14 23.32
N MET A 444 -21.06 -13.12 23.28
CA MET A 444 -19.85 -13.15 22.45
C MET A 444 -18.95 -14.36 22.76
N ASP A 445 -18.77 -14.71 24.03
CA ASP A 445 -17.94 -15.85 24.44
C ASP A 445 -18.49 -17.19 23.92
N ALA A 446 -19.81 -17.34 23.85
CA ALA A 446 -20.44 -18.53 23.30
C ALA A 446 -20.24 -18.64 21.78
N ALA A 447 -20.28 -17.52 21.06
CA ALA A 447 -19.97 -17.47 19.63
C ALA A 447 -18.49 -17.82 19.37
N VAL A 448 -17.57 -17.25 20.14
CA VAL A 448 -16.12 -17.58 20.09
C VAL A 448 -15.88 -19.07 20.34
N ALA A 449 -16.50 -19.65 21.37
CA ALA A 449 -16.38 -21.08 21.67
C ALA A 449 -16.95 -21.96 20.54
N THR A 450 -18.04 -21.54 19.91
CA THR A 450 -18.65 -22.26 18.79
C THR A 450 -17.77 -22.24 17.55
N LEU A 451 -17.20 -21.08 17.17
CA LEU A 451 -16.25 -20.97 16.08
C LEU A 451 -14.97 -21.79 16.36
N ALA A 452 -14.48 -21.78 17.60
CA ALA A 452 -13.31 -22.57 17.99
C ALA A 452 -13.56 -24.08 17.86
N ARG A 453 -14.73 -24.56 18.28
CA ARG A 453 -15.14 -25.96 18.10
C ARG A 453 -15.27 -26.32 16.62
N PHE A 454 -15.96 -25.49 15.84
CA PHE A 454 -16.09 -25.69 14.39
C PHE A 454 -14.72 -25.79 13.71
N ALA A 455 -13.82 -24.84 14.00
CA ALA A 455 -12.47 -24.83 13.44
C ALA A 455 -11.69 -26.09 13.80
N ALA A 456 -11.81 -26.59 15.03
CA ALA A 456 -11.18 -27.83 15.47
C ALA A 456 -11.73 -29.08 14.75
N ASP A 457 -13.06 -29.19 14.65
CA ASP A 457 -13.73 -30.34 14.03
C ASP A 457 -13.50 -30.41 12.51
N MET A 458 -13.32 -29.26 11.87
CA MET A 458 -13.16 -29.10 10.43
C MET A 458 -11.70 -29.01 9.95
N ASP A 459 -10.72 -28.90 10.84
CA ASP A 459 -9.28 -28.81 10.51
C ASP A 459 -8.83 -29.98 9.61
N ALA A 460 -9.14 -31.21 9.99
CA ALA A 460 -8.77 -32.40 9.22
C ALA A 460 -9.56 -32.56 7.90
N PRO A 461 -10.90 -32.36 7.84
CA PRO A 461 -11.63 -32.29 6.57
C PRO A 461 -11.10 -31.24 5.59
N ILE A 462 -10.76 -30.03 6.07
CA ILE A 462 -10.19 -28.97 5.23
C ILE A 462 -8.82 -29.39 4.70
N GLY A 463 -7.96 -29.98 5.55
CA GLY A 463 -6.67 -30.54 5.11
C GLY A 463 -6.82 -31.60 4.01
N ARG A 464 -7.73 -32.56 4.17
CA ARG A 464 -8.01 -33.58 3.14
C ARG A 464 -8.61 -33.00 1.86
N ALA A 465 -9.42 -31.93 1.97
CA ALA A 465 -9.95 -31.23 0.80
C ALA A 465 -8.83 -30.57 0.00
N LEU A 466 -7.86 -29.97 0.70
CA LEU A 466 -6.68 -29.36 0.10
C LEU A 466 -5.80 -30.40 -0.58
N ASP A 467 -5.48 -31.51 0.10
CA ASP A 467 -4.69 -32.60 -0.49
C ASP A 467 -5.32 -33.15 -1.79
N ARG A 468 -6.65 -33.30 -1.84
CA ARG A 468 -7.37 -33.72 -3.06
C ARG A 468 -7.26 -32.71 -4.21
N VAL A 469 -7.38 -31.41 -3.90
CA VAL A 469 -7.23 -30.34 -4.91
C VAL A 469 -5.78 -30.29 -5.42
N ASP A 470 -4.83 -30.59 -4.55
CA ASP A 470 -3.40 -30.67 -4.83
C ASP A 470 -2.96 -31.92 -5.62
N GLY A 471 -3.87 -32.86 -5.84
CA GLY A 471 -3.61 -34.14 -6.52
C GLY A 471 -2.82 -35.14 -5.68
N ARG A 472 -2.91 -35.07 -4.35
CA ARG A 472 -2.25 -35.98 -3.39
C ARG A 472 -3.16 -37.07 -2.85
#